data_AF-A0A8J5V1N4-F1
#
_entry.id   AF-A0A8J5V1N4-F1
#
_cell.length_a   1.000
_cell.length_b   1.000
_cell.length_c   1.000
_cell.angle_alpha   90.00
_cell.angle_beta   90.00
_cell.angle_gamma   90.00
#
_symmetry.space_group_name_H-M   'P 1'
#
loop_
_entity.id
_entity.type
_entity.pdbx_description
1 polymer ?
#
loop_
_entity_poly.entity_id
_entity_poly.type
_entity_poly.pdbx_seq_one_letter_code
_entity_poly.pdbx_strand_id
1 'polypeptide(L)'
;MDIKKIFREAKAILFRNPAIFSHVIPIPLARIPVIKFDHIPTKTNCDLSFKHGLGVQNSLLIKYFLSLNPKLRPFMIIIKYWAKVLDIAGTNKITNYSLIMVIIFYLQQPDVNLLPTLTNLQSSSSPIFASGWRIDFDKYYKHETVNNFSIPELLYGFFKFYSEFNFALNLITPLDGIIHPRIDYHEIANNLGINIESLNLSKPIYIQDPMELDLNIGNSWNERLLLDFQKHCAEAVKLCEDSALNDNKSLLPSLINPGIKQKSKKPKSIYIVIPAGKFEDFGLPDDFEQRDDIDNKQRYKENHWFSVVYKLIQRIFENIFKLNIQVTYDETNIKQIKLDQESDVHTNENNKIMLLCNGNYCVSRTRKGRLSSNLDPTLSCIDKEILISDKIIENLKEKKEETMIKFICILEKKTNPLHVFMTITDAQDSNKAFSEIGNYMRSKIPMIIDKEFSHMIQYKKTIV
;
A
#
# COMPACT_ATOMS: atom_id res chain seq x y z
N MET A 1 12.42 -33.98 -20.30
CA MET A 1 10.95 -34.05 -20.27
C MET A 1 10.40 -32.67 -20.61
N ASP A 2 9.53 -32.52 -21.62
CA ASP A 2 9.03 -31.19 -22.02
C ASP A 2 7.93 -30.72 -21.04
N ILE A 3 8.27 -29.81 -20.13
CA ILE A 3 7.35 -29.24 -19.15
C ILE A 3 6.16 -28.56 -19.83
N LYS A 4 6.35 -27.93 -21.00
CA LYS A 4 5.25 -27.29 -21.74
C LYS A 4 4.27 -28.32 -22.30
N LYS A 5 4.76 -29.51 -22.70
CA LYS A 5 3.90 -30.62 -23.10
C LYS A 5 3.09 -31.15 -21.92
N ILE A 6 3.74 -31.43 -20.78
CA ILE A 6 3.06 -31.91 -19.57
C ILE A 6 2.02 -30.92 -19.09
N PHE A 7 2.35 -29.62 -19.05
CA PHE A 7 1.42 -28.58 -18.65
C PHE A 7 0.17 -28.56 -19.54
N ARG A 8 0.34 -28.71 -20.86
CA ARG A 8 -0.76 -28.79 -21.83
C ARG A 8 -1.63 -30.04 -21.62
N GLU A 9 -1.01 -31.19 -21.40
CA GLU A 9 -1.70 -32.46 -21.16
C GLU A 9 -2.49 -32.44 -19.84
N ALA A 10 -1.87 -32.00 -18.75
CA ALA A 10 -2.55 -31.87 -17.46
C ALA A 10 -3.73 -30.88 -17.53
N LYS A 11 -3.54 -29.74 -18.21
CA LYS A 11 -4.63 -28.80 -18.49
C LYS A 11 -5.78 -29.49 -19.23
N ALA A 12 -5.48 -30.26 -20.28
CA ALA A 12 -6.51 -30.97 -21.05
C ALA A 12 -7.26 -32.00 -20.20
N ILE A 13 -6.56 -32.73 -19.32
CA ILE A 13 -7.19 -33.68 -18.39
C ILE A 13 -8.17 -32.96 -17.45
N LEU A 14 -7.77 -31.83 -16.86
CA LEU A 14 -8.64 -31.05 -15.97
C LEU A 14 -9.91 -30.57 -16.69
N PHE A 15 -9.79 -30.02 -17.91
CA PHE A 15 -10.96 -29.58 -18.69
C PHE A 15 -11.88 -30.72 -19.17
N ARG A 16 -11.33 -31.93 -19.39
CA ARG A 16 -12.11 -33.10 -19.82
C ARG A 16 -12.94 -33.73 -18.69
N ASN A 17 -12.70 -33.36 -17.43
CA ASN A 17 -13.37 -33.94 -16.27
C ASN A 17 -14.13 -32.86 -15.45
N PRO A 18 -15.13 -32.17 -16.04
CA PRO A 18 -15.83 -31.06 -15.38
C PRO A 18 -16.68 -31.48 -14.16
N ALA A 19 -17.01 -32.77 -14.04
CA ALA A 19 -17.68 -33.31 -12.86
C ALA A 19 -16.76 -33.41 -11.62
N ILE A 20 -15.44 -33.39 -11.83
CA ILE A 20 -14.42 -33.54 -10.78
C ILE A 20 -13.70 -32.20 -10.53
N PHE A 21 -13.46 -31.43 -11.58
CA PHE A 21 -12.72 -30.17 -11.51
C PHE A 21 -13.54 -28.99 -12.06
N SER A 22 -13.51 -27.87 -11.36
CA SER A 22 -14.13 -26.61 -11.79
C SER A 22 -13.15 -25.44 -11.68
N HIS A 23 -13.54 -24.27 -12.20
CA HIS A 23 -12.74 -23.03 -12.17
C HIS A 23 -11.26 -23.22 -12.61
N VAL A 24 -11.04 -23.97 -13.68
CA VAL A 24 -9.69 -24.26 -14.20
C VAL A 24 -9.09 -22.99 -14.84
N ILE A 25 -8.07 -22.40 -14.21
CA ILE A 25 -7.38 -21.18 -14.63
C ILE A 25 -5.89 -21.51 -14.87
N PRO A 26 -5.45 -21.67 -16.13
CA PRO A 26 -4.05 -21.86 -16.46
C PRO A 26 -3.28 -20.53 -16.41
N ILE A 27 -2.11 -20.52 -15.77
CA ILE A 27 -1.21 -19.36 -15.65
C ILE A 27 0.19 -19.76 -16.16
N PRO A 28 0.39 -19.86 -17.48
CA PRO A 28 1.62 -20.42 -18.05
C PRO A 28 2.81 -19.44 -18.08
N LEU A 29 2.56 -18.14 -17.95
CA LEU A 29 3.58 -17.08 -18.03
C LEU A 29 4.15 -16.65 -16.66
N ALA A 30 3.68 -17.26 -15.57
CA ALA A 30 4.28 -17.04 -14.26
C ALA A 30 5.68 -17.68 -14.21
N ARG A 31 6.56 -17.17 -13.33
CA ARG A 31 7.88 -17.74 -13.04
C ARG A 31 7.81 -19.25 -12.79
N ILE A 32 6.77 -19.68 -12.08
CA ILE A 32 6.41 -21.08 -11.93
C ILE A 32 5.05 -21.26 -12.62
N PRO A 33 5.00 -21.89 -13.81
CA PRO A 33 3.74 -22.19 -14.47
C PRO A 33 2.82 -22.99 -13.55
N VAL A 34 1.60 -22.51 -13.36
CA VAL A 34 0.61 -23.12 -12.46
C VAL A 34 -0.75 -23.23 -13.13
N ILE A 35 -1.49 -24.29 -12.82
CA ILE A 35 -2.90 -24.43 -13.17
C ILE A 35 -3.68 -24.40 -11.87
N LYS A 36 -4.51 -23.37 -11.69
CA LYS A 36 -5.43 -23.28 -10.55
C LYS A 36 -6.74 -23.96 -10.90
N PHE A 37 -7.34 -24.68 -9.97
CA PHE A 37 -8.65 -25.31 -10.15
C PHE A 37 -9.27 -25.66 -8.81
N ASP A 38 -10.58 -25.92 -8.81
CA ASP A 38 -11.29 -26.41 -7.65
C ASP A 38 -11.57 -27.90 -7.82
N HIS A 39 -11.15 -28.71 -6.86
CA HIS A 39 -11.53 -30.11 -6.76
C HIS A 39 -12.89 -30.22 -6.07
N ILE A 40 -13.91 -30.57 -6.85
CA ILE A 40 -15.32 -30.56 -6.42
C ILE A 40 -15.58 -31.53 -5.26
N PRO A 41 -15.13 -32.80 -5.30
CA PRO A 41 -15.44 -33.78 -4.25
C PRO A 41 -14.94 -33.36 -2.86
N THR A 42 -13.76 -32.75 -2.78
CA THR A 42 -13.14 -32.35 -1.50
C THR A 42 -13.37 -30.87 -1.17
N LYS A 43 -14.05 -30.12 -2.06
CA LYS A 43 -14.26 -28.66 -1.93
C LYS A 43 -12.95 -27.91 -1.67
N THR A 44 -11.90 -28.27 -2.40
CA THR A 44 -10.54 -27.75 -2.19
C THR A 44 -10.08 -26.95 -3.40
N ASN A 45 -9.57 -25.74 -3.19
CA ASN A 45 -8.86 -25.00 -4.23
C ASN A 45 -7.43 -25.54 -4.34
N CYS A 46 -6.99 -25.82 -5.55
CA CYS A 46 -5.72 -26.48 -5.85
C CYS A 46 -4.88 -25.65 -6.83
N ASP A 47 -3.57 -25.62 -6.58
CA ASP A 47 -2.56 -25.05 -7.46
C ASP A 47 -1.63 -26.19 -7.93
N LEU A 48 -1.67 -26.55 -9.22
CA LEU A 48 -0.84 -27.60 -9.81
C LEU A 48 0.33 -27.00 -10.59
N SER A 49 1.55 -27.35 -10.22
CA SER A 49 2.78 -26.92 -10.88
C SER A 49 3.71 -28.10 -11.17
N PHE A 50 4.58 -27.93 -12.17
CA PHE A 50 5.50 -28.99 -12.65
C PHE A 50 6.98 -28.61 -12.46
N LYS A 51 7.30 -27.65 -11.57
CA LYS A 51 8.69 -27.27 -11.27
C LYS A 51 9.40 -28.38 -10.50
N HIS A 52 10.73 -28.36 -10.56
CA HIS A 52 11.70 -29.36 -10.13
C HIS A 52 11.78 -29.70 -8.62
N GLY A 53 10.68 -29.67 -7.87
CA GLY A 53 10.62 -30.20 -6.50
C GLY A 53 11.29 -29.34 -5.41
N LEU A 54 11.99 -28.25 -5.73
CA LEU A 54 12.60 -27.36 -4.73
C LEU A 54 11.60 -26.86 -3.68
N GLY A 55 10.38 -26.50 -4.10
CA GLY A 55 9.31 -26.11 -3.16
C GLY A 55 8.89 -27.23 -2.20
N VAL A 56 9.00 -28.50 -2.63
CA VAL A 56 8.76 -29.66 -1.76
C VAL A 56 9.86 -29.76 -0.70
N GLN A 57 11.12 -29.57 -1.11
CA GLN A 57 12.26 -29.65 -0.20
C GLN A 57 12.27 -28.48 0.80
N ASN A 58 11.97 -27.26 0.36
CA ASN A 58 11.75 -26.11 1.27
C ASN A 58 10.61 -26.38 2.27
N SER A 59 9.53 -27.05 1.83
CA SER A 59 8.43 -27.45 2.73
C SER A 59 8.86 -28.51 3.75
N LEU A 60 9.70 -29.47 3.34
CA LEU A 60 10.27 -30.49 4.23
C LEU A 60 11.25 -29.87 5.24
N LEU A 61 12.05 -28.89 4.83
CA LEU A 61 12.95 -28.15 5.72
C LEU A 61 12.15 -27.39 6.79
N ILE A 62 11.11 -26.64 6.40
CA ILE A 62 10.23 -25.95 7.36
C ILE A 62 9.55 -26.97 8.30
N LYS A 63 9.09 -28.11 7.78
CA LYS A 63 8.49 -29.17 8.60
C LYS A 63 9.48 -29.71 9.63
N TYR A 64 10.74 -29.91 9.24
CA TYR A 64 11.80 -30.32 10.14
C TYR A 64 12.06 -29.27 11.22
N PHE A 65 12.24 -28.00 10.86
CA PHE A 65 12.42 -26.93 11.85
C PHE A 65 11.27 -26.85 12.85
N LEU A 66 10.02 -26.96 12.40
CA LEU A 66 8.84 -26.99 13.28
C LEU A 66 8.81 -28.21 14.22
N SER A 67 9.52 -29.29 13.88
CA SER A 67 9.60 -30.49 14.72
C SER A 67 10.64 -30.37 15.85
N LEU A 68 11.58 -29.43 15.74
CA LEU A 68 12.65 -29.25 16.73
C LEU A 68 12.14 -28.70 18.06
N ASN A 69 11.11 -27.83 18.02
CA ASN A 69 10.55 -27.24 19.22
C ASN A 69 9.05 -26.94 19.05
N PRO A 70 8.18 -27.45 19.94
CA PRO A 70 6.72 -27.31 19.81
C PRO A 70 6.23 -25.86 19.91
N LYS A 71 7.02 -24.94 20.47
CA LYS A 71 6.68 -23.50 20.56
C LYS A 71 6.83 -22.76 19.23
N LEU A 72 7.58 -23.30 18.27
CA LEU A 72 7.84 -22.61 16.99
C LEU A 72 6.59 -22.48 16.13
N ARG A 73 5.73 -23.50 16.13
CA ARG A 73 4.47 -23.47 15.37
C ARG A 73 3.53 -22.36 15.85
N PRO A 74 3.15 -22.26 17.14
CA PRO A 74 2.30 -21.16 17.61
C PRO A 74 2.99 -19.80 17.43
N PHE A 75 4.29 -19.69 17.70
CA PHE A 75 5.06 -18.46 17.46
C PHE A 75 4.95 -17.97 16.00
N MET A 76 5.23 -18.83 15.02
CA MET A 76 5.13 -18.50 13.60
C MET A 76 3.69 -18.18 13.19
N ILE A 77 2.69 -18.87 13.73
CA ILE A 77 1.27 -18.59 13.45
C ILE A 77 0.87 -17.21 13.97
N ILE A 78 1.31 -16.83 15.16
CA ILE A 78 1.03 -15.50 15.75
C ILE A 78 1.59 -14.41 14.84
N ILE A 79 2.85 -14.51 14.40
CA ILE A 79 3.46 -13.52 13.50
C ILE A 79 2.74 -13.48 12.15
N LYS A 80 2.41 -14.63 11.57
CA LYS A 80 1.66 -14.68 10.30
C LYS A 80 0.29 -14.02 10.42
N TYR A 81 -0.41 -14.26 11.53
CA TYR A 81 -1.72 -13.67 11.76
C TYR A 81 -1.62 -12.17 12.03
N TRP A 82 -0.65 -11.74 12.84
CA TRP A 82 -0.28 -10.34 13.07
C TRP A 82 -0.04 -9.58 11.75
N ALA A 83 0.79 -10.13 10.87
CA ALA A 83 1.06 -9.52 9.56
C ALA A 83 -0.18 -9.47 8.65
N LYS A 84 -1.08 -10.46 8.78
CA LYS A 84 -2.35 -10.48 8.05
C LYS A 84 -3.33 -9.43 8.58
N VAL A 85 -3.51 -9.28 9.88
CA VAL A 85 -4.47 -8.30 10.46
C VAL A 85 -4.01 -6.86 10.27
N LEU A 86 -2.70 -6.63 10.17
CA LEU A 86 -2.11 -5.34 9.78
C LEU A 86 -2.15 -5.08 8.27
N ASP A 87 -2.67 -6.03 7.49
CA ASP A 87 -2.81 -5.93 6.03
C ASP A 87 -1.45 -5.72 5.31
N ILE A 88 -0.35 -6.25 5.86
CA ILE A 88 0.99 -6.21 5.24
C ILE A 88 1.39 -7.55 4.58
N ALA A 89 0.67 -8.64 4.87
CA ALA A 89 0.87 -9.96 4.23
C ALA A 89 -0.35 -10.40 3.42
N GLY A 90 -0.11 -11.03 2.25
CA GLY A 90 -1.18 -11.52 1.36
C GLY A 90 -0.86 -11.35 -0.13
N THR A 91 -1.90 -11.41 -0.97
CA THR A 91 -1.78 -11.23 -2.42
C THR A 91 -1.20 -9.86 -2.74
N ASN A 92 -0.16 -9.82 -3.57
CA ASN A 92 0.60 -8.61 -3.96
C ASN A 92 1.29 -7.88 -2.79
N LYS A 93 1.54 -8.56 -1.66
CA LYS A 93 2.25 -8.01 -0.50
C LYS A 93 3.35 -8.97 -0.03
N ILE A 94 3.67 -8.96 1.27
CA ILE A 94 4.57 -9.94 1.86
C ILE A 94 3.98 -11.34 1.67
N THR A 95 4.73 -12.23 1.02
CA THR A 95 4.30 -13.62 0.89
C THR A 95 4.48 -14.37 2.21
N ASN A 96 3.61 -15.34 2.47
CA ASN A 96 3.75 -16.19 3.65
C ASN A 96 5.11 -16.91 3.69
N TYR A 97 5.65 -17.30 2.53
CA TYR A 97 6.93 -17.98 2.46
C TYR A 97 8.09 -17.05 2.83
N SER A 98 8.15 -15.84 2.27
CA SER A 98 9.17 -14.84 2.65
C SER A 98 9.09 -14.46 4.12
N LEU A 99 7.88 -14.34 4.69
CA LEU A 99 7.71 -14.05 6.11
C LEU A 99 8.23 -15.20 6.99
N ILE A 100 7.97 -16.45 6.62
CA ILE A 100 8.52 -17.61 7.34
C ILE A 100 10.05 -17.64 7.28
N MET A 101 10.66 -17.27 6.15
CA MET A 101 12.13 -17.24 6.04
C MET A 101 12.76 -16.14 6.89
N VAL A 102 12.13 -14.97 6.98
CA VAL A 102 12.50 -13.90 7.92
C VAL A 102 12.40 -14.39 9.38
N ILE A 103 11.36 -15.16 9.72
CA ILE A 103 11.24 -15.76 11.06
C ILE A 103 12.34 -16.81 11.32
N ILE A 104 12.60 -17.69 10.35
CA ILE A 104 13.65 -18.73 10.46
C ILE A 104 15.01 -18.08 10.68
N PHE A 105 15.33 -17.05 9.89
CA PHE A 105 16.60 -16.33 10.01
C PHE A 105 16.80 -15.73 11.41
N TYR A 106 15.75 -15.11 11.99
CA TYR A 106 15.80 -14.61 13.36
C TYR A 106 16.08 -15.74 14.37
N LEU A 107 15.44 -16.90 14.21
CA LEU A 107 15.65 -18.05 15.09
C LEU A 107 17.04 -18.70 14.96
N GLN A 108 17.75 -18.45 13.86
CA GLN A 108 19.12 -18.89 13.61
C GLN A 108 20.17 -17.93 14.19
N GLN A 109 19.80 -16.72 14.61
CA GLN A 109 20.78 -15.75 15.12
C GLN A 109 21.47 -16.29 16.38
N PRO A 110 22.76 -16.01 16.61
CA PRO A 110 23.55 -16.59 17.71
C PRO A 110 22.90 -16.42 19.09
N ASP A 111 22.30 -15.26 19.35
CA ASP A 111 21.66 -14.96 20.64
C ASP A 111 20.33 -15.74 20.83
N VAL A 112 19.72 -16.22 19.74
CA VAL A 112 18.48 -16.99 19.77
C VAL A 112 18.76 -18.49 19.72
N ASN A 113 19.55 -18.94 18.74
CA ASN A 113 20.05 -20.30 18.54
C ASN A 113 18.99 -21.41 18.73
N LEU A 114 17.77 -21.19 18.23
CA LEU A 114 16.68 -22.17 18.30
C LEU A 114 16.60 -23.06 17.06
N LEU A 115 17.17 -22.62 15.94
CA LEU A 115 17.21 -23.39 14.70
C LEU A 115 18.66 -23.52 14.20
N PRO A 116 19.05 -24.71 13.69
CA PRO A 116 20.30 -24.85 12.94
C PRO A 116 20.18 -24.15 11.57
N THR A 117 21.33 -23.87 10.97
CA THR A 117 21.40 -23.38 9.59
C THR A 117 21.29 -24.55 8.61
N LEU A 118 20.89 -24.30 7.36
CA LEU A 118 20.88 -25.37 6.36
C LEU A 118 22.30 -25.91 6.13
N THR A 119 23.32 -25.04 6.17
CA THR A 119 24.73 -25.45 6.11
C THR A 119 25.10 -26.45 7.22
N ASN A 120 24.61 -26.24 8.46
CA ASN A 120 24.83 -27.22 9.54
C ASN A 120 24.19 -28.57 9.22
N LEU A 121 22.93 -28.57 8.76
CA LEU A 121 22.21 -29.79 8.41
C LEU A 121 22.84 -30.52 7.22
N GLN A 122 23.49 -29.78 6.31
CA GLN A 122 24.18 -30.31 5.14
C GLN A 122 25.58 -30.84 5.45
N SER A 123 26.20 -30.43 6.57
CA SER A 123 27.54 -30.90 6.97
C SER A 123 27.59 -32.40 7.28
N SER A 124 26.45 -32.99 7.66
CA SER A 124 26.30 -34.38 8.08
C SER A 124 25.57 -35.26 7.05
N SER A 125 25.15 -34.69 5.91
CA SER A 125 24.45 -35.42 4.84
C SER A 125 25.28 -35.54 3.57
N SER A 126 25.04 -36.62 2.81
CA SER A 126 25.63 -36.79 1.48
C SER A 126 24.96 -35.83 0.48
N PRO A 127 25.73 -35.06 -0.31
CA PRO A 127 25.17 -34.10 -1.25
C PRO A 127 24.21 -34.72 -2.27
N ILE A 128 23.01 -34.16 -2.39
CA ILE A 128 22.01 -34.49 -3.41
C ILE A 128 21.64 -33.19 -4.12
N PHE A 129 21.72 -33.19 -5.45
CA PHE A 129 21.44 -32.02 -6.26
C PHE A 129 20.16 -32.19 -7.08
N ALA A 130 19.37 -31.11 -7.16
CA ALA A 130 18.24 -30.99 -8.07
C ALA A 130 18.25 -29.60 -8.72
N SER A 131 18.21 -29.56 -10.05
CA SER A 131 18.27 -28.29 -10.83
C SER A 131 19.48 -27.41 -10.51
N GLY A 132 20.64 -28.04 -10.28
CA GLY A 132 21.88 -27.32 -9.94
C GLY A 132 22.00 -26.93 -8.46
N TRP A 133 20.96 -27.15 -7.64
CA TRP A 133 20.96 -26.77 -6.23
C TRP A 133 21.07 -27.98 -5.31
N ARG A 134 21.81 -27.82 -4.21
CA ARG A 134 21.92 -28.84 -3.16
C ARG A 134 20.64 -28.86 -2.32
N ILE A 135 19.99 -30.02 -2.21
CA ILE A 135 18.66 -30.16 -1.60
C ILE A 135 18.60 -31.11 -0.41
N ASP A 136 19.66 -31.86 -0.15
CA ASP A 136 19.75 -32.72 1.03
C ASP A 136 19.91 -31.89 2.31
N PHE A 137 19.49 -32.49 3.42
CA PHE A 137 19.76 -32.06 4.78
C PHE A 137 19.53 -33.23 5.74
N ASP A 138 20.35 -33.37 6.78
CA ASP A 138 20.17 -34.40 7.80
C ASP A 138 18.95 -34.09 8.69
N LYS A 139 17.93 -34.95 8.60
CA LYS A 139 16.70 -34.87 9.40
C LYS A 139 16.88 -35.36 10.83
N TYR A 140 18.00 -36.01 11.12
CA TYR A 140 18.35 -36.53 12.44
C TYR A 140 19.42 -35.67 13.14
N TYR A 141 19.78 -34.55 12.55
CA TYR A 141 20.75 -33.62 13.11
C TYR A 141 20.33 -33.20 14.53
N LYS A 142 21.22 -33.41 15.49
CA LYS A 142 21.00 -33.01 16.88
C LYS A 142 21.40 -31.55 17.04
N HIS A 143 20.40 -30.66 17.04
CA HIS A 143 20.63 -29.25 17.34
C HIS A 143 20.69 -29.02 18.84
N GLU A 144 21.82 -28.52 19.33
CA GLU A 144 21.99 -28.14 20.74
C GLU A 144 21.40 -26.74 20.96
N THR A 145 20.20 -26.68 21.53
CA THR A 145 19.58 -25.41 21.94
C THR A 145 20.06 -25.02 23.33
N VAL A 146 20.71 -23.87 23.45
CA VAL A 146 21.14 -23.32 24.75
C VAL A 146 20.00 -22.53 25.42
N ASN A 147 19.08 -21.98 24.62
CA ASN A 147 18.03 -21.10 25.08
C ASN A 147 16.67 -21.79 25.17
N ASN A 148 15.86 -21.38 26.16
CA ASN A 148 14.50 -21.88 26.35
C ASN A 148 13.47 -20.74 26.42
N PHE A 149 13.53 -19.79 25.49
CA PHE A 149 12.61 -18.65 25.44
C PHE A 149 11.13 -19.10 25.41
N SER A 150 10.32 -18.38 26.17
CA SER A 150 8.87 -18.40 26.09
C SER A 150 8.38 -17.75 24.78
N ILE A 151 7.13 -17.99 24.39
CA ILE A 151 6.56 -17.36 23.19
C ILE A 151 6.57 -15.82 23.28
N PRO A 152 6.19 -15.18 24.41
CA PRO A 152 6.31 -13.73 24.55
C PRO A 152 7.73 -13.19 24.35
N GLU A 153 8.75 -13.85 24.92
CA GLU A 153 10.15 -13.45 24.75
C GLU A 153 10.60 -13.56 23.28
N LEU A 154 10.19 -14.64 22.59
CA LEU A 154 10.47 -14.80 21.16
C LEU A 154 9.77 -13.74 20.30
N LEU A 155 8.53 -13.37 20.64
CA LEU A 155 7.80 -12.32 19.94
C LEU A 155 8.48 -10.97 20.13
N TYR A 156 8.79 -10.59 21.37
CA TYR A 156 9.52 -9.37 21.69
C TYR A 156 10.85 -9.32 20.94
N GLY A 157 11.66 -10.38 21.02
CA GLY A 157 12.96 -10.44 20.38
C GLY A 157 12.86 -10.37 18.85
N PHE A 158 11.89 -11.04 18.23
CA PHE A 158 11.65 -10.96 16.78
C PHE A 158 11.29 -9.54 16.34
N PHE A 159 10.34 -8.91 17.02
CA PHE A 159 9.91 -7.55 16.68
C PHE A 159 11.04 -6.54 16.92
N LYS A 160 11.79 -6.67 18.02
CA LYS A 160 12.93 -5.80 18.31
C LYS A 160 13.99 -5.94 17.23
N PHE A 161 14.44 -7.16 16.95
CA PHE A 161 15.44 -7.46 15.92
C PHE A 161 15.09 -6.79 14.59
N TYR A 162 13.87 -6.98 14.08
CA TYR A 162 13.49 -6.43 12.78
C TYR A 162 13.08 -4.96 12.78
N SER A 163 12.76 -4.39 13.94
CA SER A 163 12.57 -2.94 14.05
C SER A 163 13.89 -2.18 13.90
N GLU A 164 15.00 -2.80 14.33
CA GLU A 164 16.35 -2.23 14.32
C GLU A 164 17.21 -2.71 13.12
N PHE A 165 16.79 -3.79 12.44
CA PHE A 165 17.53 -4.38 11.33
C PHE A 165 17.71 -3.41 10.15
N ASN A 166 18.96 -3.18 9.74
CA ASN A 166 19.28 -2.30 8.62
C ASN A 166 19.21 -3.04 7.27
N PHE A 167 18.01 -3.12 6.68
CA PHE A 167 17.78 -3.77 5.38
C PHE A 167 18.51 -3.12 4.19
N ALA A 168 18.88 -1.84 4.32
CA ALA A 168 19.61 -1.13 3.28
C ALA A 168 21.08 -1.59 3.21
N LEU A 169 21.68 -1.98 4.34
CA LEU A 169 23.08 -2.42 4.41
C LEU A 169 23.24 -3.93 4.49
N ASN A 170 22.21 -4.66 4.92
CA ASN A 170 22.32 -6.08 5.26
C ASN A 170 21.35 -6.97 4.48
N LEU A 171 21.76 -8.21 4.30
CA LEU A 171 21.02 -9.29 3.65
C LEU A 171 20.54 -10.33 4.66
N ILE A 172 19.44 -11.02 4.33
CA ILE A 172 18.89 -12.12 5.12
C ILE A 172 19.21 -13.43 4.41
N THR A 173 20.09 -14.27 4.97
CA THR A 173 20.54 -15.54 4.37
C THR A 173 20.26 -16.74 5.27
N PRO A 174 19.09 -17.38 5.18
CA PRO A 174 18.77 -18.55 5.99
C PRO A 174 19.62 -19.81 5.71
N LEU A 175 20.41 -19.80 4.62
CA LEU A 175 21.37 -20.87 4.30
C LEU A 175 22.37 -21.07 5.45
N ASP A 176 23.02 -19.99 5.87
CA ASP A 176 24.08 -19.96 6.88
C ASP A 176 23.70 -19.17 8.14
N GLY A 177 22.54 -18.49 8.15
CA GLY A 177 22.06 -17.71 9.28
C GLY A 177 22.85 -16.42 9.54
N ILE A 178 23.75 -16.02 8.63
CA ILE A 178 24.65 -14.88 8.81
C ILE A 178 24.02 -13.59 8.28
N ILE A 179 24.26 -12.46 8.96
CA ILE A 179 23.92 -11.14 8.42
C ILE A 179 25.04 -10.71 7.49
N HIS A 180 24.85 -10.87 6.18
CA HIS A 180 25.85 -10.44 5.19
C HIS A 180 25.68 -8.98 4.80
N PRO A 181 26.75 -8.16 4.82
CA PRO A 181 26.72 -6.83 4.25
C PRO A 181 26.46 -6.90 2.73
N ARG A 182 25.63 -5.99 2.22
CA ARG A 182 25.33 -5.92 0.78
C ARG A 182 26.56 -5.70 -0.09
N ILE A 183 27.50 -4.92 0.42
CA ILE A 183 28.72 -4.52 -0.30
C ILE A 183 29.64 -5.72 -0.57
N ASP A 184 29.69 -6.68 0.37
CA ASP A 184 30.61 -7.83 0.31
C ASP A 184 29.97 -9.07 -0.32
N TYR A 185 28.64 -9.08 -0.45
CA TYR A 185 27.92 -10.29 -0.88
C TYR A 185 28.21 -10.71 -2.32
N HIS A 186 28.72 -9.81 -3.17
CA HIS A 186 29.15 -10.16 -4.51
C HIS A 186 30.23 -11.25 -4.52
N GLU A 187 31.22 -11.15 -3.64
CA GLU A 187 32.29 -12.14 -3.54
C GLU A 187 31.78 -13.48 -3.01
N ILE A 188 30.90 -13.42 -2.00
CA ILE A 188 30.28 -14.59 -1.39
C ILE A 188 29.40 -15.32 -2.41
N ALA A 189 28.60 -14.59 -3.18
CA ALA A 189 27.76 -15.14 -4.24
C ALA A 189 28.60 -15.83 -5.33
N ASN A 190 29.73 -15.23 -5.73
CA ASN A 190 30.65 -15.84 -6.69
C ASN A 190 31.25 -17.15 -6.17
N ASN A 191 31.69 -17.18 -4.90
CA ASN A 191 32.23 -18.39 -4.28
C ASN A 191 31.20 -19.52 -4.16
N LEU A 192 29.92 -19.18 -4.08
CA LEU A 192 28.81 -20.12 -4.09
C LEU A 192 28.33 -20.49 -5.51
N GLY A 193 28.97 -19.98 -6.55
CA GLY A 193 28.61 -20.23 -7.95
C GLY A 193 27.28 -19.59 -8.37
N ILE A 194 26.84 -18.54 -7.67
CA ILE A 194 25.57 -17.87 -7.90
C ILE A 194 25.75 -16.77 -8.95
N ASN A 195 24.84 -16.70 -9.92
CA ASN A 195 24.79 -15.57 -10.85
C ASN A 195 24.39 -14.30 -10.09
N ILE A 196 25.28 -13.31 -10.06
CA ILE A 196 25.05 -12.03 -9.36
C ILE A 196 23.86 -11.28 -9.95
N GLU A 197 23.66 -11.33 -11.27
CA GLU A 197 22.62 -10.55 -11.95
C GLU A 197 21.21 -10.99 -11.54
N SER A 198 21.02 -12.27 -11.18
CA SER A 198 19.72 -12.80 -10.74
C SER A 198 19.35 -12.40 -9.31
N LEU A 199 20.33 -12.01 -8.48
CA LEU A 199 20.11 -11.66 -7.07
C LEU A 199 19.27 -10.39 -6.90
N ASN A 200 19.29 -9.48 -7.87
CA ASN A 200 18.56 -8.19 -7.81
C ASN A 200 18.83 -7.42 -6.51
N LEU A 201 20.11 -7.26 -6.15
CA LEU A 201 20.56 -6.60 -4.90
C LEU A 201 20.17 -5.11 -4.82
N SER A 202 19.62 -4.51 -5.86
CA SER A 202 19.05 -3.14 -5.83
C SER A 202 17.69 -3.06 -5.12
N LYS A 203 17.05 -4.20 -4.80
CA LYS A 203 15.77 -4.23 -4.09
C LYS A 203 15.92 -3.77 -2.63
N PRO A 204 14.90 -3.09 -2.05
CA PRO A 204 14.94 -2.60 -0.67
C PRO A 204 15.26 -3.67 0.38
N ILE A 205 14.89 -4.92 0.08
CA ILE A 205 15.19 -6.08 0.90
C ILE A 205 15.62 -7.25 0.00
N TYR A 206 16.54 -8.04 0.53
CA TYR A 206 16.95 -9.31 -0.05
C TYR A 206 16.81 -10.40 1.01
N ILE A 207 16.07 -11.44 0.65
CA ILE A 207 15.91 -12.65 1.45
C ILE A 207 16.30 -13.80 0.54
N GLN A 208 17.34 -14.54 0.92
CA GLN A 208 17.81 -15.70 0.18
C GLN A 208 16.82 -16.86 0.34
N ASP A 209 16.48 -17.56 -0.76
CA ASP A 209 15.93 -18.91 -0.66
C ASP A 209 17.07 -19.85 -0.22
N PRO A 210 16.90 -20.67 0.84
CA PRO A 210 17.99 -21.49 1.36
C PRO A 210 18.42 -22.61 0.40
N MET A 211 17.60 -22.99 -0.59
CA MET A 211 17.96 -24.01 -1.58
C MET A 211 18.23 -23.42 -2.96
N GLU A 212 17.35 -22.55 -3.47
CA GLU A 212 17.52 -21.87 -4.76
C GLU A 212 18.32 -20.56 -4.55
N LEU A 213 19.64 -20.64 -4.35
CA LEU A 213 20.42 -19.52 -3.78
C LEU A 213 20.48 -18.25 -4.65
N ASP A 214 20.14 -18.36 -5.94
CA ASP A 214 20.01 -17.24 -6.87
C ASP A 214 18.65 -16.51 -6.79
N LEU A 215 17.77 -16.96 -5.89
CA LEU A 215 16.43 -16.43 -5.74
C LEU A 215 16.30 -15.49 -4.53
N ASN A 216 16.04 -14.22 -4.81
CA ASN A 216 15.49 -13.28 -3.83
C ASN A 216 13.98 -13.49 -3.64
N ILE A 217 13.58 -14.06 -2.50
CA ILE A 217 12.16 -14.29 -2.16
C ILE A 217 11.50 -13.05 -1.54
N GLY A 218 12.29 -12.02 -1.22
CA GLY A 218 11.85 -10.70 -0.79
C GLY A 218 11.33 -9.80 -1.91
N ASN A 219 11.32 -10.27 -3.16
CA ASN A 219 10.96 -9.46 -4.35
C ASN A 219 9.60 -8.75 -4.29
N SER A 220 8.64 -9.25 -3.50
CA SER A 220 7.32 -8.60 -3.34
C SER A 220 7.30 -7.46 -2.31
N TRP A 221 8.35 -7.32 -1.52
CA TRP A 221 8.47 -6.29 -0.48
C TRP A 221 9.01 -5.01 -1.13
N ASN A 222 8.09 -4.16 -1.58
CA ASN A 222 8.46 -2.80 -1.98
C ASN A 222 8.86 -1.96 -0.75
N GLU A 223 9.48 -0.82 -0.99
CA GLU A 223 10.00 0.08 0.06
C GLU A 223 8.92 0.45 1.08
N ARG A 224 7.70 0.75 0.64
CA ARG A 224 6.59 1.06 1.53
C ARG A 224 6.24 -0.11 2.45
N LEU A 225 6.12 -1.33 1.90
CA LEU A 225 5.82 -2.52 2.71
C LEU A 225 6.93 -2.82 3.72
N LEU A 226 8.19 -2.58 3.35
CA LEU A 226 9.32 -2.74 4.25
C LEU A 226 9.28 -1.74 5.41
N LEU A 227 9.03 -0.46 5.10
CA LEU A 227 8.86 0.59 6.12
C LEU A 227 7.66 0.31 7.04
N ASP A 228 6.52 -0.12 6.47
CA ASP A 228 5.34 -0.51 7.24
C ASP A 228 5.66 -1.70 8.16
N PHE A 229 6.39 -2.71 7.67
CA PHE A 229 6.83 -3.85 8.48
C PHE A 229 7.72 -3.42 9.65
N GLN A 230 8.77 -2.61 9.41
CA GLN A 230 9.66 -2.14 10.48
C GLN A 230 8.93 -1.29 11.52
N LYS A 231 8.05 -0.40 11.06
CA LYS A 231 7.22 0.42 11.93
C LYS A 231 6.32 -0.43 12.81
N HIS A 232 5.64 -1.42 12.23
CA HIS A 232 4.77 -2.31 13.00
C HIS A 232 5.55 -3.21 13.95
N CYS A 233 6.76 -3.63 13.59
CA CYS A 233 7.68 -4.29 14.53
C CYS A 233 7.98 -3.36 15.73
N ALA A 234 8.34 -2.10 15.50
CA ALA A 234 8.59 -1.14 16.58
C ALA A 234 7.36 -0.88 17.47
N GLU A 235 6.16 -0.84 16.88
CA GLU A 235 4.90 -0.75 17.64
C GLU A 235 4.66 -2.02 18.47
N ALA A 236 4.92 -3.19 17.91
CA ALA A 236 4.74 -4.48 18.58
C ALA A 236 5.73 -4.68 19.74
N VAL A 237 6.95 -4.13 19.67
CA VAL A 237 7.90 -4.08 20.80
C VAL A 237 7.25 -3.43 22.01
N LYS A 238 6.65 -2.24 21.83
CA LYS A 238 5.98 -1.51 22.93
C LYS A 238 4.82 -2.31 23.52
N LEU A 239 4.04 -2.99 22.66
CA LEU A 239 2.95 -3.86 23.12
C LEU A 239 3.45 -5.06 23.94
N CYS A 240 4.63 -5.60 23.58
CA CYS A 240 5.27 -6.66 24.36
C CYS A 240 5.74 -6.14 25.73
N GLU A 241 6.38 -4.98 25.76
CA GLU A 241 6.84 -4.33 27.01
C GLU A 241 5.66 -4.01 27.94
N ASP A 242 4.60 -3.39 27.42
CA ASP A 242 3.38 -3.08 28.17
C ASP A 242 2.72 -4.35 28.72
N SER A 243 2.66 -5.40 27.91
CA SER A 243 2.03 -6.65 28.33
C SER A 243 2.87 -7.45 29.34
N ALA A 244 4.20 -7.28 29.33
CA ALA A 244 5.09 -7.94 30.28
C ALA A 244 4.79 -7.51 31.72
N LEU A 245 4.30 -6.28 31.92
CA LEU A 245 3.87 -5.76 33.24
C LEU A 245 2.65 -6.50 33.83
N ASN A 246 1.92 -7.28 33.02
CA ASN A 246 0.72 -8.02 33.43
C ASN A 246 0.82 -9.51 33.03
N ASP A 247 1.98 -10.12 33.28
CA ASP A 247 2.27 -11.53 33.01
C ASP A 247 1.93 -11.98 31.58
N ASN A 248 2.07 -11.09 30.59
CA ASN A 248 1.77 -11.34 29.18
C ASN A 248 0.29 -11.70 28.87
N LYS A 249 -0.65 -11.50 29.82
CA LYS A 249 -2.06 -11.88 29.64
C LYS A 249 -2.76 -11.12 28.52
N SER A 250 -2.35 -9.89 28.24
CA SER A 250 -2.92 -9.03 27.20
C SER A 250 -2.15 -9.06 25.87
N LEU A 251 -1.04 -9.81 25.77
CA LEU A 251 -0.13 -9.73 24.63
C LEU A 251 -0.79 -10.16 23.32
N LEU A 252 -1.32 -11.38 23.30
CA LEU A 252 -1.91 -11.93 22.09
C LEU A 252 -3.10 -11.07 21.62
N PRO A 253 -4.09 -10.70 22.47
CA PRO A 253 -5.12 -9.73 22.09
C PRO A 253 -4.57 -8.42 21.55
N SER A 254 -3.51 -7.85 22.17
CA SER A 254 -2.94 -6.58 21.74
C SER A 254 -2.23 -6.67 20.38
N LEU A 255 -1.58 -7.80 20.07
CA LEU A 255 -0.92 -8.02 18.78
C LEU A 255 -1.91 -8.29 17.64
N ILE A 256 -2.95 -9.07 17.89
CA ILE A 256 -3.88 -9.52 16.84
C ILE A 256 -5.12 -8.64 16.71
N ASN A 257 -5.46 -7.93 17.79
CA ASN A 257 -6.40 -6.83 17.81
C ASN A 257 -5.63 -5.61 18.30
N PRO A 258 -4.72 -5.03 17.47
CA PRO A 258 -4.02 -3.79 17.79
C PRO A 258 -5.03 -2.65 17.84
N GLY A 259 -5.80 -2.66 18.91
CA GLY A 259 -6.98 -1.86 19.10
C GLY A 259 -8.11 -2.01 18.06
N ILE A 260 -9.26 -2.49 18.55
CA ILE A 260 -10.44 -1.62 18.69
C ILE A 260 -10.20 -0.63 19.86
N LYS A 261 -8.99 -0.08 19.95
CA LYS A 261 -8.85 1.34 20.21
C LYS A 261 -9.58 1.87 18.99
N GLN A 262 -10.61 2.68 19.20
CA GLN A 262 -10.91 3.69 18.20
C GLN A 262 -9.54 4.12 17.70
N LYS A 263 -9.24 3.94 16.40
CA LYS A 263 -8.36 4.92 15.78
C LYS A 263 -8.87 6.20 16.43
N SER A 264 -8.06 6.93 17.20
CA SER A 264 -8.22 8.36 17.09
C SER A 264 -8.18 8.49 15.58
N LYS A 265 -9.37 8.61 14.97
CA LYS A 265 -9.53 8.50 13.53
C LYS A 265 -8.72 9.70 13.15
N LYS A 266 -7.43 9.51 12.86
CA LYS A 266 -6.68 10.44 12.05
C LYS A 266 -7.61 10.49 10.86
N PRO A 267 -8.35 11.59 10.74
CA PRO A 267 -9.48 11.62 9.85
C PRO A 267 -8.96 11.17 8.49
N LYS A 268 -9.69 10.28 7.80
CA LYS A 268 -9.21 9.74 6.52
C LYS A 268 -8.88 10.96 5.66
N SER A 269 -7.61 11.19 5.37
CA SER A 269 -7.17 12.31 4.56
C SER A 269 -6.84 11.80 3.16
N ILE A 270 -7.31 12.53 2.16
CA ILE A 270 -6.87 12.39 0.78
C ILE A 270 -6.05 13.62 0.42
N TYR A 271 -4.98 13.39 -0.33
CA TYR A 271 -4.07 14.41 -0.79
C TYR A 271 -4.18 14.54 -2.29
N ILE A 272 -4.29 15.77 -2.78
CA ILE A 272 -4.38 16.10 -4.20
C ILE A 272 -3.38 17.22 -4.45
N VAL A 273 -2.55 17.05 -5.48
CA VAL A 273 -1.56 18.05 -5.91
C VAL A 273 -2.04 18.64 -7.23
N ILE A 274 -2.15 19.96 -7.30
CA ILE A 274 -2.51 20.71 -8.50
C ILE A 274 -1.30 21.57 -8.89
N PRO A 275 -0.44 21.11 -9.79
CA PRO A 275 0.73 21.87 -10.24
C PRO A 275 0.29 23.03 -11.13
N ALA A 276 1.00 24.16 -11.05
CA ALA A 276 0.83 25.27 -12.01
C ALA A 276 1.26 24.83 -13.41
N GLY A 277 2.47 24.27 -13.54
CA GLY A 277 2.99 23.76 -14.81
C GLY A 277 2.84 24.78 -15.94
N LYS A 278 2.20 24.38 -17.05
CA LYS A 278 1.95 25.25 -18.21
C LYS A 278 0.90 26.35 -17.99
N PHE A 279 0.27 26.40 -16.82
CA PHE A 279 -0.81 27.33 -16.49
C PHE A 279 -0.38 28.43 -15.50
N GLU A 280 0.91 28.55 -15.20
CA GLU A 280 1.44 29.54 -14.24
C GLU A 280 1.09 30.99 -14.59
N ASP A 281 1.05 31.32 -15.88
CA ASP A 281 0.69 32.66 -16.37
C ASP A 281 -0.81 32.81 -16.69
N PHE A 282 -1.64 31.81 -16.36
CA PHE A 282 -3.06 31.84 -16.69
C PHE A 282 -3.79 32.98 -15.97
N GLY A 283 -4.56 33.78 -16.72
CA GLY A 283 -5.39 34.86 -16.18
C GLY A 283 -4.64 36.17 -15.92
N LEU A 284 -3.34 36.23 -16.21
CA LEU A 284 -2.55 37.46 -16.14
C LEU A 284 -2.85 38.37 -17.35
N PRO A 285 -2.83 39.71 -17.17
CA PRO A 285 -2.91 40.65 -18.27
C PRO A 285 -1.79 40.48 -19.31
N ASP A 286 -2.05 40.78 -20.58
CA ASP A 286 -1.05 40.69 -21.66
C ASP A 286 0.15 41.63 -21.41
N ASP A 287 -0.05 42.73 -20.68
CA ASP A 287 0.96 43.73 -20.30
C ASP A 287 1.67 43.42 -18.97
N PHE A 288 1.42 42.25 -18.35
CA PHE A 288 1.90 41.94 -16.99
C PHE A 288 3.41 42.09 -16.79
N GLU A 289 4.22 41.68 -17.77
CA GLU A 289 5.68 41.79 -17.70
C GLU A 289 6.19 43.23 -17.83
N GLN A 290 5.35 44.15 -18.33
CA GLN A 290 5.69 45.57 -18.55
C GLN A 290 5.15 46.49 -17.45
N ARG A 291 4.40 45.93 -16.50
CA ARG A 291 3.84 46.66 -15.36
C ARG A 291 4.90 46.98 -14.32
N ASP A 292 5.00 48.26 -13.98
CA ASP A 292 5.90 48.81 -12.95
C ASP A 292 5.18 48.99 -11.60
N ASP A 293 3.85 48.89 -11.57
CA ASP A 293 3.01 48.96 -10.36
C ASP A 293 3.08 47.67 -9.50
N ILE A 294 3.76 46.63 -9.98
CA ILE A 294 3.87 45.32 -9.32
C ILE A 294 5.32 45.09 -8.87
N ASP A 295 5.60 45.38 -7.61
CA ASP A 295 6.94 45.27 -7.02
C ASP A 295 7.56 43.87 -7.13
N ASN A 296 6.76 42.81 -6.93
CA ASN A 296 7.23 41.43 -7.00
C ASN A 296 6.32 40.58 -7.89
N LYS A 297 6.67 40.55 -9.18
CA LYS A 297 5.96 39.80 -10.22
C LYS A 297 5.82 38.31 -9.87
N GLN A 298 6.88 37.66 -9.36
CA GLN A 298 6.83 36.25 -8.98
C GLN A 298 5.80 35.99 -7.87
N ARG A 299 5.85 36.77 -6.78
CA ARG A 299 4.89 36.65 -5.67
C ARG A 299 3.46 36.91 -6.14
N TYR A 300 3.27 37.85 -7.09
CA TYR A 300 1.97 38.08 -7.70
C TYR A 300 1.48 36.86 -8.48
N LYS A 301 2.30 36.28 -9.36
CA LYS A 301 1.95 35.05 -10.13
C LYS A 301 1.53 33.92 -9.20
N GLU A 302 2.30 33.69 -8.14
CA GLU A 302 2.02 32.65 -7.15
C GLU A 302 0.68 32.86 -6.42
N ASN A 303 0.38 34.10 -6.03
CA ASN A 303 -0.87 34.47 -5.36
C ASN A 303 -2.06 34.38 -6.31
N HIS A 304 -1.90 34.88 -7.54
CA HIS A 304 -2.92 34.85 -8.57
C HIS A 304 -3.31 33.40 -8.89
N TRP A 305 -2.32 32.56 -9.19
CA TRP A 305 -2.53 31.14 -9.44
C TRP A 305 -3.28 30.43 -8.31
N PHE A 306 -2.86 30.66 -7.05
CA PHE A 306 -3.53 30.07 -5.89
C PHE A 306 -5.00 30.52 -5.78
N SER A 307 -5.29 31.79 -6.03
CA SER A 307 -6.65 32.34 -6.03
C SER A 307 -7.55 31.72 -7.10
N VAL A 308 -7.03 31.60 -8.33
CA VAL A 308 -7.70 30.97 -9.48
C VAL A 308 -8.04 29.51 -9.16
N VAL A 309 -7.07 28.73 -8.68
CA VAL A 309 -7.27 27.32 -8.32
C VAL A 309 -8.27 27.18 -7.17
N TYR A 310 -8.18 28.03 -6.15
CA TYR A 310 -9.13 28.06 -5.04
C TYR A 310 -10.58 28.26 -5.52
N LYS A 311 -10.83 29.29 -6.35
CA LYS A 311 -12.16 29.58 -6.91
C LYS A 311 -12.70 28.41 -7.74
N LEU A 312 -11.82 27.75 -8.50
CA LEU A 312 -12.20 26.59 -9.29
C LEU A 312 -12.60 25.39 -8.41
N ILE A 313 -11.85 25.14 -7.35
CA ILE A 313 -12.16 24.08 -6.36
C ILE A 313 -13.48 24.37 -5.67
N GLN A 314 -13.72 25.62 -5.28
CA GLN A 314 -14.98 26.05 -4.68
C GLN A 314 -16.15 25.73 -5.61
N ARG A 315 -16.06 26.14 -6.88
CA ARG A 315 -17.08 25.86 -7.92
C ARG A 315 -17.29 24.36 -8.13
N ILE A 316 -16.23 23.55 -8.12
CA ILE A 316 -16.33 22.09 -8.24
C ILE A 316 -17.09 21.51 -7.05
N PHE A 317 -16.78 21.91 -5.82
CA PHE A 317 -17.45 21.41 -4.63
C PHE A 317 -18.93 21.83 -4.57
N GLU A 318 -19.25 23.09 -4.85
CA GLU A 318 -20.63 23.61 -4.84
C GLU A 318 -21.46 23.00 -5.96
N ASN A 319 -20.99 23.02 -7.20
CA ASN A 319 -21.85 22.75 -8.36
C ASN A 319 -21.75 21.33 -8.88
N ILE A 320 -20.59 20.69 -8.78
CA ILE A 320 -20.41 19.30 -9.22
C ILE A 320 -20.71 18.34 -8.07
N PHE A 321 -20.16 18.59 -6.87
CA PHE A 321 -20.40 17.71 -5.72
C PHE A 321 -21.63 18.09 -4.90
N LYS A 322 -22.27 19.24 -5.18
CA LYS A 322 -23.50 19.70 -4.52
C LYS A 322 -23.31 19.83 -3.00
N LEU A 323 -22.17 20.40 -2.61
CA LEU A 323 -21.78 20.62 -1.23
C LEU A 323 -22.01 22.09 -0.84
N ASN A 324 -22.49 22.30 0.37
CA ASN A 324 -22.46 23.60 1.03
C ASN A 324 -21.05 23.81 1.60
N ILE A 325 -20.43 24.94 1.29
CA ILE A 325 -19.07 25.28 1.70
C ILE A 325 -19.10 26.45 2.68
N GLN A 326 -18.34 26.34 3.76
CA GLN A 326 -18.01 27.46 4.65
C GLN A 326 -16.51 27.67 4.62
N VAL A 327 -16.06 28.88 4.29
CA VAL A 327 -14.64 29.25 4.20
C VAL A 327 -14.18 29.76 5.57
N THR A 328 -13.01 29.32 6.02
CA THR A 328 -12.40 29.77 7.28
C THR A 328 -10.90 29.99 7.08
N TYR A 329 -10.37 31.01 7.76
CA TYR A 329 -8.98 31.47 7.58
C TYR A 329 -8.08 31.22 8.83
N ASP A 330 -8.60 30.60 9.90
CA ASP A 330 -7.84 30.35 11.16
C ASP A 330 -8.29 29.08 11.93
N GLU A 331 -7.36 28.41 12.64
CA GLU A 331 -7.60 27.13 13.35
C GLU A 331 -8.25 27.28 14.75
N THR A 332 -8.41 28.50 15.28
CA THR A 332 -8.69 28.76 16.71
C THR A 332 -10.16 28.98 17.11
N ASN A 333 -11.12 29.08 16.18
CA ASN A 333 -12.53 29.37 16.53
C ASN A 333 -13.50 28.22 16.20
N ILE A 334 -13.31 27.06 16.84
CA ILE A 334 -14.38 26.06 16.98
C ILE A 334 -15.21 26.43 18.21
N LYS A 335 -15.99 27.52 18.14
CA LYS A 335 -17.20 27.86 18.93
C LYS A 335 -17.53 29.36 18.81
N GLN A 336 -18.33 29.72 17.80
CA GLN A 336 -19.49 30.64 17.83
C GLN A 336 -19.74 31.30 16.45
N ILE A 337 -20.95 31.02 15.93
CA ILE A 337 -21.97 31.94 15.36
C ILE A 337 -21.65 32.83 14.13
N LYS A 338 -22.61 32.76 13.17
CA LYS A 338 -23.08 33.71 12.13
C LYS A 338 -22.56 35.17 12.21
N LEU A 339 -22.18 35.77 11.08
CA LEU A 339 -23.00 36.71 10.26
C LEU A 339 -22.21 37.18 9.02
N ASP A 340 -22.95 37.69 8.03
CA ASP A 340 -22.52 38.18 6.72
C ASP A 340 -21.45 39.27 6.73
N GLN A 341 -20.60 39.31 5.69
CA GLN A 341 -20.50 40.42 4.72
C GLN A 341 -19.37 40.17 3.70
N GLU A 342 -19.65 40.54 2.45
CA GLU A 342 -18.68 40.67 1.36
C GLU A 342 -17.55 41.63 1.77
N SER A 343 -16.29 41.24 1.54
CA SER A 343 -15.20 42.20 1.51
C SER A 343 -14.08 41.79 0.55
N ASP A 344 -13.48 42.83 -0.01
CA ASP A 344 -12.68 42.90 -1.22
C ASP A 344 -11.52 41.90 -1.34
N VAL A 345 -11.43 41.34 -2.54
CA VAL A 345 -10.37 40.47 -3.02
C VAL A 345 -9.12 41.30 -3.31
N HIS A 346 -8.37 41.76 -2.31
CA HIS A 346 -6.95 42.12 -2.46
C HIS A 346 -6.37 42.44 -1.08
N THR A 347 -5.99 41.39 -0.33
CA THR A 347 -4.94 41.33 0.71
C THR A 347 -5.30 40.24 1.71
N ASN A 348 -4.85 39.02 1.46
CA ASN A 348 -4.67 38.07 2.55
C ASN A 348 -3.43 37.25 2.23
N GLU A 349 -2.40 37.42 3.05
CA GLU A 349 -1.11 36.74 3.00
C GLU A 349 -1.21 35.24 3.37
N ASN A 350 -2.41 34.68 3.30
CA ASN A 350 -2.72 33.35 3.77
C ASN A 350 -2.33 32.32 2.71
N ASN A 351 -1.18 31.68 2.94
CA ASN A 351 -0.72 30.51 2.19
C ASN A 351 -1.60 29.27 2.41
N LYS A 352 -2.68 29.37 3.22
CA LYS A 352 -3.57 28.27 3.60
C LYS A 352 -5.03 28.76 3.64
N ILE A 353 -5.95 28.02 3.01
CA ILE A 353 -7.40 28.24 3.07
C ILE A 353 -8.08 26.96 3.57
N MET A 354 -9.00 27.07 4.53
CA MET A 354 -9.77 25.94 5.04
C MET A 354 -11.23 26.04 4.60
N LEU A 355 -11.77 24.93 4.12
CA LEU A 355 -13.14 24.78 3.63
C LEU A 355 -13.84 23.70 4.44
N LEU A 356 -14.90 24.06 5.16
CA LEU A 356 -15.81 23.09 5.77
C LEU A 356 -16.91 22.75 4.76
N CYS A 357 -16.95 21.50 4.32
CA CYS A 357 -17.87 21.05 3.28
C CYS A 357 -18.92 20.10 3.88
N ASN A 358 -20.19 20.35 3.56
CA ASN A 358 -21.33 19.53 4.00
C ASN A 358 -22.31 19.28 2.85
N GLY A 359 -22.81 18.06 2.69
CA GLY A 359 -23.82 17.72 1.70
C GLY A 359 -24.66 16.52 2.11
N ASN A 360 -25.83 16.38 1.48
CA ASN A 360 -26.81 15.34 1.82
C ASN A 360 -26.88 14.20 0.79
N TYR A 361 -26.07 14.24 -0.27
CA TYR A 361 -26.11 13.28 -1.37
C TYR A 361 -24.71 12.87 -1.83
N CYS A 362 -24.55 11.59 -2.18
CA CYS A 362 -23.30 11.06 -2.71
C CYS A 362 -23.39 10.88 -4.24
N VAL A 363 -23.07 11.93 -5.00
CA VAL A 363 -23.17 11.93 -6.47
C VAL A 363 -22.19 10.99 -7.18
N SER A 364 -21.21 10.41 -6.47
CA SER A 364 -20.18 9.53 -7.08
C SER A 364 -20.68 8.11 -7.36
N ARG A 365 -21.67 7.58 -6.61
CA ARG A 365 -22.11 6.18 -6.68
C ARG A 365 -22.80 5.80 -7.99
N THR A 366 -23.46 6.75 -8.64
CA THR A 366 -24.36 6.51 -9.77
C THR A 366 -23.85 7.07 -11.09
N ARG A 367 -22.63 7.63 -11.12
CA ARG A 367 -21.98 8.13 -12.34
C ARG A 367 -21.51 6.98 -13.25
N LYS A 368 -22.45 6.39 -14.00
CA LYS A 368 -22.15 5.48 -15.13
C LYS A 368 -21.84 6.30 -16.37
N GLY A 369 -20.77 5.96 -17.10
CA GLY A 369 -20.26 6.70 -18.27
C GLY A 369 -21.21 6.83 -19.49
N ARG A 370 -22.49 6.48 -19.38
CA ARG A 370 -23.51 6.61 -20.44
C ARG A 370 -24.27 7.94 -20.41
N LEU A 371 -24.16 8.75 -19.35
CA LEU A 371 -24.87 10.04 -19.26
C LEU A 371 -24.22 11.18 -20.07
N SER A 372 -22.98 10.99 -20.54
CA SER A 372 -22.20 12.02 -21.25
C SER A 372 -22.43 12.06 -22.76
N SER A 373 -23.15 11.10 -23.35
CA SER A 373 -23.27 10.97 -24.82
C SER A 373 -24.21 11.98 -25.49
N ASN A 374 -25.02 12.70 -24.71
CA ASN A 374 -26.06 13.62 -25.23
C ASN A 374 -25.87 15.08 -24.78
N LEU A 375 -24.66 15.48 -24.37
CA LEU A 375 -24.38 16.85 -23.92
C LEU A 375 -23.74 17.67 -25.03
N ASP A 376 -24.09 18.96 -25.10
CA ASP A 376 -23.56 19.90 -26.10
C ASP A 376 -22.01 19.91 -26.07
N PRO A 377 -21.34 19.67 -27.21
CA PRO A 377 -19.89 19.63 -27.29
C PRO A 377 -19.22 20.96 -26.90
N THR A 378 -19.91 22.11 -27.05
CA THR A 378 -19.40 23.45 -26.76
C THR A 378 -19.32 23.80 -25.27
N LEU A 379 -19.99 23.03 -24.40
CA LEU A 379 -19.95 23.24 -22.95
C LEU A 379 -18.59 22.87 -22.36
N SER A 380 -18.20 23.61 -21.31
CA SER A 380 -16.96 23.34 -20.58
C SER A 380 -17.01 22.00 -19.83
N CYS A 381 -15.86 21.52 -19.37
CA CYS A 381 -15.81 20.26 -18.64
C CYS A 381 -16.59 20.37 -17.33
N ILE A 382 -16.52 21.52 -16.67
CA ILE A 382 -17.28 21.79 -15.44
C ILE A 382 -18.78 21.80 -15.74
N ASP A 383 -19.23 22.54 -16.75
CA ASP A 383 -20.66 22.68 -17.04
C ASP A 383 -21.31 21.33 -17.40
N LYS A 384 -20.59 20.48 -18.14
CA LYS A 384 -21.03 19.10 -18.43
C LYS A 384 -21.16 18.27 -17.14
N GLU A 385 -20.20 18.36 -16.24
CA GLU A 385 -20.21 17.63 -14.97
C GLU A 385 -21.30 18.13 -14.00
N ILE A 386 -21.63 19.44 -14.04
CA ILE A 386 -22.75 20.03 -13.29
C ILE A 386 -24.07 19.42 -13.74
N LEU A 387 -24.34 19.41 -15.06
CA LEU A 387 -25.58 18.84 -15.61
C LEU A 387 -25.76 17.35 -15.27
N ILE A 388 -24.66 16.59 -15.24
CA ILE A 388 -24.69 15.18 -14.83
C ILE A 388 -25.05 15.08 -13.34
N SER A 389 -24.49 15.93 -12.49
CA SER A 389 -24.79 15.94 -11.07
C SER A 389 -26.23 16.33 -10.78
N ASP A 390 -26.79 17.32 -11.48
CA ASP A 390 -28.19 17.73 -11.33
C ASP A 390 -29.15 16.56 -11.57
N LYS A 391 -28.97 15.85 -12.70
CA LYS A 391 -29.78 14.65 -13.03
C LYS A 391 -29.65 13.53 -12.00
N ILE A 392 -28.46 13.36 -11.41
CA ILE A 392 -28.24 12.36 -10.36
C ILE A 392 -28.98 12.74 -9.09
N ILE A 393 -28.93 14.02 -8.69
CA ILE A 393 -29.64 14.50 -7.51
C ILE A 393 -31.14 14.36 -7.67
N GLU A 394 -31.69 14.67 -8.84
CA GLU A 394 -33.12 14.46 -9.14
C GLU A 394 -33.52 13.00 -8.93
N ASN A 395 -32.75 12.05 -9.47
CA ASN A 395 -33.02 10.61 -9.31
C ASN A 395 -32.91 10.15 -7.84
N LEU A 396 -31.93 10.66 -7.09
CA LEU A 396 -31.76 10.34 -5.67
C LEU A 396 -32.91 10.89 -4.82
N LYS A 397 -33.39 12.10 -5.14
CA LYS A 397 -34.57 12.71 -4.50
C LYS A 397 -35.83 11.89 -4.74
N GLU A 398 -36.05 11.42 -5.98
CA GLU A 398 -37.18 10.53 -6.31
C GLU A 398 -37.14 9.23 -5.49
N LYS A 399 -35.95 8.67 -5.28
CA LYS A 399 -35.74 7.44 -4.50
C LYS A 399 -35.67 7.64 -2.98
N LYS A 400 -35.68 8.88 -2.51
CA LYS A 400 -35.47 9.25 -1.08
C LYS A 400 -34.17 8.66 -0.51
N GLU A 401 -33.11 8.60 -1.32
CA GLU A 401 -31.78 8.11 -0.90
C GLU A 401 -30.88 9.27 -0.49
N GLU A 402 -30.78 9.52 0.82
CA GLU A 402 -29.88 10.53 1.39
C GLU A 402 -28.60 9.88 1.95
N THR A 403 -27.49 10.58 1.84
CA THR A 403 -26.21 10.17 2.43
C THR A 403 -25.47 11.43 2.86
N MET A 404 -25.39 11.66 4.17
CA MET A 404 -24.66 12.79 4.73
C MET A 404 -23.16 12.66 4.43
N ILE A 405 -22.57 13.75 3.94
CA ILE A 405 -21.14 13.88 3.66
C ILE A 405 -20.65 15.14 4.35
N LYS A 406 -19.67 14.99 5.23
CA LYS A 406 -19.04 16.12 5.91
C LYS A 406 -17.52 15.94 5.92
N PHE A 407 -16.78 16.94 5.49
CA PHE A 407 -15.33 16.92 5.51
C PHE A 407 -14.73 18.33 5.56
N ILE A 408 -13.45 18.39 5.91
CA ILE A 408 -12.65 19.61 5.90
C ILE A 408 -11.66 19.51 4.75
N CYS A 409 -11.60 20.52 3.89
CA CYS A 409 -10.60 20.63 2.82
C CYS A 409 -9.66 21.79 3.13
N ILE A 410 -8.36 21.54 3.12
CA ILE A 410 -7.31 22.53 3.35
C ILE A 410 -6.55 22.69 2.04
N LEU A 411 -6.43 23.92 1.55
CA LEU A 411 -5.63 24.28 0.39
C LEU A 411 -4.40 25.03 0.85
N GLU A 412 -3.21 24.52 0.53
CA GLU A 412 -1.93 25.16 0.83
C GLU A 412 -1.20 25.54 -0.44
N LYS A 413 -0.77 26.80 -0.55
CA LYS A 413 0.13 27.26 -1.61
C LYS A 413 1.55 26.80 -1.29
N LYS A 414 2.20 26.15 -2.25
CA LYS A 414 3.62 25.77 -2.18
C LYS A 414 4.36 26.40 -3.35
N THR A 415 5.50 27.00 -3.06
CA THR A 415 6.39 27.65 -4.02
C THR A 415 7.64 26.78 -4.12
N ASN A 416 8.11 26.50 -5.34
CA ASN A 416 9.24 25.59 -5.66
C ASN A 416 8.97 24.06 -5.53
N PRO A 417 8.33 23.43 -6.53
CA PRO A 417 7.65 24.04 -7.69
C PRO A 417 6.30 24.66 -7.28
N LEU A 418 5.79 25.64 -8.05
CA LEU A 418 4.49 26.26 -7.75
C LEU A 418 3.34 25.23 -7.90
N HIS A 419 2.68 24.92 -6.78
CA HIS A 419 1.53 24.03 -6.76
C HIS A 419 0.59 24.32 -5.59
N VAL A 420 -0.66 23.88 -5.73
CA VAL A 420 -1.64 23.85 -4.64
C VAL A 420 -1.69 22.44 -4.06
N PHE A 421 -1.37 22.32 -2.78
CA PHE A 421 -1.48 21.08 -2.02
C PHE A 421 -2.83 21.06 -1.29
N MET A 422 -3.72 20.18 -1.74
CA MET A 422 -5.06 20.03 -1.18
C MET A 422 -5.12 18.81 -0.26
N THR A 423 -5.53 19.02 0.99
CA THR A 423 -5.77 17.97 1.98
C THR A 423 -7.24 17.93 2.36
N ILE A 424 -7.96 16.88 1.96
CA ILE A 424 -9.38 16.69 2.31
C ILE A 424 -9.50 15.61 3.37
N THR A 425 -10.25 15.88 4.43
CA THR A 425 -10.17 15.19 5.69
C THR A 425 -11.57 14.91 6.25
N ASP A 426 -11.93 13.65 6.46
CA ASP A 426 -13.26 13.24 6.96
C ASP A 426 -13.61 13.92 8.30
N ALA A 427 -14.72 14.65 8.35
CA ALA A 427 -15.19 15.24 9.60
C ALA A 427 -15.99 14.17 10.36
N GLN A 428 -15.27 13.32 11.11
CA GLN A 428 -15.73 12.20 11.95
C GLN A 428 -17.25 11.98 11.98
N ASP A 429 -17.80 11.23 11.00
CA ASP A 429 -19.07 10.46 11.10
C ASP A 429 -19.52 9.78 9.79
N SER A 430 -18.87 10.04 8.65
CA SER A 430 -19.38 9.57 7.34
C SER A 430 -18.76 8.26 6.82
N ASN A 431 -17.60 7.84 7.38
CA ASN A 431 -16.80 6.61 7.27
C ASN A 431 -16.78 5.77 5.96
N LYS A 432 -17.95 5.43 5.40
CA LYS A 432 -18.10 4.74 4.10
C LYS A 432 -18.32 5.74 2.95
N ALA A 433 -19.19 6.74 3.13
CA ALA A 433 -19.50 7.74 2.11
C ALA A 433 -18.28 8.58 1.74
N PHE A 434 -17.51 9.05 2.74
CA PHE A 434 -16.25 9.77 2.51
C PHE A 434 -15.21 8.92 1.78
N SER A 435 -15.12 7.63 2.08
CA SER A 435 -14.17 6.73 1.42
C SER A 435 -14.46 6.57 -0.08
N GLU A 436 -15.74 6.55 -0.44
CA GLU A 436 -16.19 6.41 -1.82
C GLU A 436 -16.05 7.72 -2.61
N ILE A 437 -16.52 8.84 -2.04
CA ILE A 437 -16.39 10.16 -2.69
C ILE A 437 -14.93 10.62 -2.74
N GLY A 438 -14.12 10.31 -1.73
CA GLY A 438 -12.73 10.75 -1.67
C GLY A 438 -11.84 10.13 -2.74
N ASN A 439 -12.04 8.83 -3.05
CA ASN A 439 -11.34 8.18 -4.17
C ASN A 439 -11.76 8.77 -5.52
N TYR A 440 -13.04 9.09 -5.66
CA TYR A 440 -13.56 9.76 -6.85
C TYR A 440 -12.95 11.16 -7.01
N MET A 441 -12.97 11.99 -5.96
CA MET A 441 -12.37 13.32 -5.91
C MET A 441 -10.88 13.29 -6.29
N ARG A 442 -10.11 12.37 -5.72
CA ARG A 442 -8.68 12.20 -6.01
C ARG A 442 -8.39 12.00 -7.51
N SER A 443 -9.22 11.23 -8.19
CA SER A 443 -9.04 10.97 -9.62
C SER A 443 -9.62 12.06 -10.52
N LYS A 444 -10.72 12.70 -10.11
CA LYS A 444 -11.51 13.57 -10.98
C LYS A 444 -11.16 15.05 -10.87
N ILE A 445 -10.82 15.55 -9.69
CA ILE A 445 -10.53 16.98 -9.50
C ILE A 445 -9.34 17.42 -10.37
N PRO A 446 -8.17 16.74 -10.36
CA PRO A 446 -7.06 17.13 -11.25
C PRO A 446 -7.44 17.11 -12.73
N MET A 447 -8.21 16.09 -13.14
CA MET A 447 -8.66 15.94 -14.53
C MET A 447 -9.63 17.06 -14.96
N ILE A 448 -10.57 17.44 -14.09
CA ILE A 448 -11.52 18.53 -14.36
C ILE A 448 -10.77 19.86 -14.46
N ILE A 449 -9.85 20.12 -13.52
CA ILE A 449 -9.05 21.33 -13.48
C ILE A 449 -8.19 21.47 -14.74
N ASP A 450 -7.45 20.44 -15.13
CA ASP A 450 -6.60 20.47 -16.34
C ASP A 450 -7.41 20.69 -17.63
N LYS A 451 -8.56 20.03 -17.75
CA LYS A 451 -9.48 20.21 -18.89
C LYS A 451 -10.10 21.60 -18.91
N GLU A 452 -10.48 22.14 -17.75
CA GLU A 452 -11.09 23.46 -17.67
C GLU A 452 -10.08 24.55 -18.01
N PHE A 453 -8.85 24.47 -17.50
CA PHE A 453 -7.80 25.40 -17.88
C PHE A 453 -7.49 25.34 -19.38
N SER A 454 -7.39 24.13 -19.95
CA SER A 454 -7.17 23.96 -21.38
C SER A 454 -8.31 24.58 -22.22
N HIS A 455 -9.55 24.39 -21.78
CA HIS A 455 -10.74 24.99 -22.41
C HIS A 455 -10.74 26.53 -22.26
N MET A 456 -10.44 27.06 -21.08
CA MET A 456 -10.40 28.51 -20.83
C MET A 456 -9.34 29.20 -21.69
N ILE A 457 -8.16 28.60 -21.85
CA ILE A 457 -7.11 29.09 -22.76
C ILE A 457 -7.62 29.11 -24.20
N GLN A 458 -8.23 28.01 -24.67
CA GLN A 458 -8.73 27.90 -26.03
C GLN A 458 -9.78 28.96 -26.38
N TYR A 459 -10.63 29.34 -25.42
CA TYR A 459 -11.75 30.26 -25.63
C TYR A 459 -11.59 31.64 -24.99
N LYS A 460 -10.39 31.98 -24.47
CA LYS A 460 -10.09 33.24 -23.77
C LYS A 460 -11.11 33.62 -22.69
N LYS A 461 -11.55 32.64 -21.90
CA LYS A 461 -12.53 32.85 -20.80
C LYS A 461 -11.81 33.07 -19.47
N THR A 462 -12.25 34.05 -18.70
CA THR A 462 -11.84 34.25 -17.29
C THR A 462 -12.79 33.51 -16.35
N ILE A 463 -12.29 33.13 -15.16
CA ILE A 463 -13.12 32.61 -14.08
C ILE A 463 -13.93 33.78 -13.53
N VAL A 464 -15.25 33.79 -13.79
CA VAL A 464 -16.21 34.68 -13.10
C VAL A 464 -16.45 34.17 -11.69
#